data_AF-A0A1T4VDZ7-F1
#
_entry.id   AF-A0A1T4VDZ7-F1
#
_cell.length_a   1.000
_cell.length_b   1.000
_cell.length_c   1.000
_cell.angle_alpha   90.00
_cell.angle_beta   90.00
_cell.angle_gamma   90.00
#
_symmetry.space_group_name_H-M   'P 1'
#
loop_
_entity.id
_entity.type
_entity.pdbx_description
1 polymer ?
#
loop_
_entity_poly.entity_id
_entity_poly.type
_entity_poly.pdbx_seq_one_letter_code
_entity_poly.pdbx_strand_id
1 'polypeptide(L)'
;MDHLDNLASNCLAFIEKEMTTDTAHDTSHILRVVKTAESLCEHENANKAIVLPAAYLHDCFTFPKNHPQRSESSKYAADKGLCCLNRWN
;
A
#
# COMPACT_ATOMS: atom_id res chain seq x y z
N MET A 1 -18.11 10.18 5.81
CA MET A 1 -17.14 11.03 5.11
C MET A 1 -16.03 11.33 6.11
N ASP A 2 -14.81 10.79 6.12
CA ASP A 2 -14.03 10.04 5.14
C ASP A 2 -12.83 9.35 5.85
N HIS A 3 -13.02 8.17 6.43
CA HIS A 3 -11.89 7.38 6.97
C HIS A 3 -11.00 6.83 5.85
N LEU A 4 -11.55 6.66 4.65
CA LEU A 4 -10.85 6.11 3.48
C LEU A 4 -9.93 7.14 2.79
N ASP A 5 -10.34 8.41 2.71
CA ASP A 5 -9.53 9.45 2.05
C ASP A 5 -8.25 9.76 2.85
N ASN A 6 -8.36 9.72 4.17
CA ASN A 6 -7.21 9.85 5.06
C ASN A 6 -6.27 8.66 4.95
N LEU A 7 -6.80 7.46 4.69
CA LEU A 7 -6.02 6.24 4.59
C LEU A 7 -5.10 6.24 3.37
N ALA A 8 -5.62 6.63 2.19
CA ALA A 8 -4.81 6.79 0.98
C ALA A 8 -3.69 7.83 1.19
N SER A 9 -4.05 8.98 1.78
CA SER A 9 -3.11 10.07 2.07
C SER A 9 -2.02 9.65 3.06
N ASN A 10 -2.38 8.92 4.12
CA ASN A 10 -1.43 8.43 5.10
C ASN A 10 -0.51 7.34 4.53
N CYS A 11 -1.04 6.43 3.70
CA CYS A 11 -0.24 5.42 3.01
C CYS A 11 0.76 6.07 2.05
N LEU A 12 0.33 7.06 1.26
CA LEU A 12 1.22 7.80 0.37
C LEU A 12 2.32 8.53 1.15
N ALA A 13 1.98 9.23 2.24
CA ALA A 13 2.96 9.90 3.09
C ALA A 13 3.96 8.91 3.73
N PHE A 14 3.51 7.70 4.08
CA PHE A 14 4.39 6.66 4.60
C PHE A 14 5.36 6.14 3.53
N ILE A 15 4.86 5.91 2.31
CA ILE A 15 5.64 5.43 1.17
C ILE A 15 6.66 6.49 0.73
N GLU A 16 6.27 7.76 0.63
CA GLU A 16 7.19 8.86 0.32
C GLU A 16 8.33 8.98 1.34
N LYS A 17 8.04 8.68 2.62
CA LYS A 17 9.03 8.73 3.69
C LYS A 17 10.04 7.57 3.61
N GLU A 18 9.59 6.37 3.27
CA GLU A 18 10.44 5.17 3.19
C GLU A 18 11.14 5.02 1.83
N MET A 19 10.49 5.39 0.72
CA MET A 19 11.01 5.30 -0.66
C MET A 19 11.70 6.59 -1.11
N THR A 20 12.74 7.01 -0.40
CA THR A 20 13.49 8.25 -0.71
C THR A 20 14.34 8.16 -2.00
N THR A 21 14.37 7.01 -2.70
CA THR A 21 15.36 6.73 -3.76
C THR A 21 14.83 6.63 -5.19
N ASP A 22 13.53 6.43 -5.45
CA ASP A 22 13.01 6.29 -6.84
C ASP A 22 11.50 6.61 -6.95
N THR A 23 11.12 7.83 -6.60
CA THR A 23 9.73 8.28 -6.31
C THR A 23 8.74 8.15 -7.48
N ALA A 24 9.21 8.02 -8.73
CA ALA A 24 8.35 8.02 -9.91
C ALA A 24 7.95 6.62 -10.41
N HIS A 25 8.83 5.62 -10.23
CA HIS A 25 8.63 4.29 -10.80
C HIS A 25 7.63 3.45 -10.01
N ASP A 26 7.62 3.57 -8.68
CA ASP A 26 6.79 2.72 -7.82
C ASP A 26 5.42 3.35 -7.49
N THR A 27 5.31 4.67 -7.36
CA THR A 27 4.04 5.35 -7.07
C THR A 27 3.00 5.17 -8.18
N SER A 28 3.44 5.24 -9.44
CA SER A 28 2.59 5.02 -10.61
C SER A 28 2.11 3.56 -10.71
N HIS A 29 2.95 2.61 -10.26
CA HIS A 29 2.59 1.20 -10.18
C HIS A 29 1.49 0.99 -9.12
N ILE A 30 1.68 1.53 -7.93
CA ILE A 30 0.73 1.42 -6.81
C ILE A 30 -0.63 2.03 -7.18
N LEU A 31 -0.65 3.24 -7.76
CA LEU A 31 -1.91 3.90 -8.15
C LEU A 31 -2.71 3.08 -9.17
N ARG A 32 -2.03 2.42 -10.13
CA ARG A 32 -2.71 1.52 -11.08
C ARG A 32 -3.31 0.31 -10.38
N VAL A 33 -2.55 -0.34 -9.49
CA VAL A 33 -3.02 -1.52 -8.75
C VAL A 33 -4.20 -1.15 -7.86
N VAL A 34 -4.12 -0.02 -7.13
CA VAL A 34 -5.21 0.51 -6.31
C VAL A 34 -6.45 0.75 -7.15
N LYS A 35 -6.33 1.42 -8.31
CA LYS A 35 -7.48 1.69 -9.19
C LYS A 35 -8.15 0.40 -9.70
N THR A 36 -7.36 -0.60 -10.05
CA THR A 36 -7.88 -1.92 -10.43
C THR A 36 -8.53 -2.63 -9.24
N ALA A 37 -7.91 -2.60 -8.07
CA ALA A 37 -8.43 -3.21 -6.86
C ALA A 37 -9.73 -2.54 -6.40
N GLU A 38 -9.84 -1.21 -6.51
CA GLU A 38 -11.06 -0.45 -6.23
C GLU A 38 -12.20 -0.85 -7.17
N SER A 39 -11.93 -0.88 -8.48
CA SER A 39 -12.94 -1.30 -9.47
C SER A 39 -13.41 -2.75 -9.25
N LEU A 40 -12.48 -3.66 -8.93
CA LEU A 40 -12.83 -5.03 -8.54
C LEU A 40 -13.61 -5.07 -7.23
N CYS A 41 -13.24 -4.25 -6.25
CA CYS A 41 -13.93 -4.16 -4.97
C CYS A 41 -15.38 -3.69 -5.13
N GLU A 42 -15.64 -2.75 -6.05
CA GLU A 42 -16.99 -2.31 -6.41
C GLU A 42 -17.80 -3.41 -7.10
N HIS A 43 -17.19 -4.14 -8.04
CA HIS A 43 -17.85 -5.24 -8.73
C HIS A 43 -18.16 -6.44 -7.82
N GLU A 44 -17.24 -6.78 -6.93
CA GLU A 44 -17.38 -7.90 -5.99
C GLU A 44 -18.11 -7.50 -4.69
N ASN A 45 -18.53 -6.23 -4.58
CA ASN A 45 -19.15 -5.66 -3.37
C ASN A 45 -18.33 -5.93 -2.09
N ALA A 46 -17.00 -5.92 -2.23
CA ALA A 46 -16.06 -6.17 -1.14
C ALA A 46 -15.89 -4.92 -0.26
N ASN A 47 -15.33 -5.11 0.93
CA ASN A 47 -15.15 -4.02 1.88
C ASN A 47 -13.96 -3.14 1.47
N LYS A 48 -14.26 -1.96 0.89
CA LYS A 48 -13.27 -0.95 0.49
C LYS A 48 -12.34 -0.54 1.64
N ALA A 49 -12.81 -0.55 2.90
CA ALA A 49 -11.99 -0.25 4.07
C ALA A 49 -10.90 -1.26 4.38
N ILE A 50 -10.95 -2.44 3.75
CA ILE A 50 -9.91 -3.48 3.85
C ILE A 50 -9.11 -3.53 2.54
N VAL A 51 -9.79 -3.50 1.40
CA VAL A 51 -9.17 -3.66 0.08
C VAL A 51 -8.27 -2.47 -0.28
N LEU A 52 -8.70 -1.23 -0.03
CA LEU A 52 -7.87 -0.05 -0.30
C LEU A 52 -6.57 -0.05 0.50
N PRO A 53 -6.56 -0.20 1.85
CA PRO A 53 -5.30 -0.27 2.60
C PRO A 53 -4.43 -1.43 2.17
N ALA A 54 -5.01 -2.61 1.93
CA ALA A 54 -4.25 -3.74 1.44
C ALA A 54 -3.58 -3.44 0.10
N ALA A 55 -4.30 -2.81 -0.85
CA ALA A 55 -3.77 -2.44 -2.16
C ALA A 55 -2.74 -1.29 -2.10
N TYR A 56 -2.86 -0.35 -1.18
CA TYR A 56 -1.84 0.69 -0.98
C TYR A 56 -0.57 0.14 -0.30
N LEU A 57 -0.75 -0.75 0.68
CA LEU A 57 0.33 -1.26 1.52
C LEU A 57 1.00 -2.51 0.97
N HIS A 58 0.44 -3.18 -0.04
CA HIS A 58 1.04 -4.41 -0.61
C HIS A 58 2.47 -4.20 -1.12
N ASP A 59 2.81 -2.98 -1.51
CA ASP A 59 4.11 -2.59 -2.06
C ASP A 59 4.65 -1.32 -1.41
N CYS A 60 4.29 -1.07 -0.14
CA CYS A 60 4.80 0.09 0.59
C CYS A 60 6.30 0.00 0.91
N PHE A 61 6.87 -1.19 0.76
CA PHE A 61 8.27 -1.47 1.00
C PHE A 61 8.75 -2.57 0.07
N THR A 62 9.69 -2.23 -0.81
CA THR A 62 10.37 -3.20 -1.68
C THR A 62 11.87 -3.11 -1.46
N PHE A 63 12.49 -4.25 -1.15
CA PHE A 63 13.94 -4.31 -1.07
C PHE A 63 14.57 -4.06 -2.45
N PRO A 64 15.73 -3.38 -2.52
CA PRO A 64 16.43 -3.14 -3.78
C PRO A 64 16.74 -4.46 -4.49
N LYS A 65 16.83 -4.43 -5.83
CA LYS A 65 16.99 -5.63 -6.69
C LYS A 65 18.14 -6.56 -6.31
N ASN A 66 19.16 -6.06 -5.59
CA ASN A 66 20.33 -6.82 -5.16
C ASN A 66 20.24 -7.33 -3.71
N HIS A 67 19.11 -7.16 -3.02
CA HIS A 67 18.98 -7.60 -1.64
C HIS A 67 18.61 -9.09 -1.56
N PRO A 68 19.33 -9.90 -0.76
CA PRO A 68 19.05 -11.34 -0.63
C PRO A 68 17.66 -11.65 -0.04
N GLN A 69 17.02 -10.66 0.59
CA GLN A 69 15.70 -10.79 1.22
C GLN A 69 14.57 -10.20 0.36
N ARG A 70 14.78 -10.01 -0.95
CA ARG A 70 13.76 -9.45 -1.86
C ARG A 70 12.42 -10.20 -1.82
N SER A 71 12.43 -11.53 -1.62
CA SER A 71 11.21 -12.33 -1.48
C SER A 71 10.42 -12.03 -0.20
N GLU A 72 11.07 -11.48 0.82
CA GLU A 72 10.44 -11.11 2.08
C GLU A 72 9.85 -9.68 2.05
N SER A 73 10.08 -8.92 0.97
CA SER A 73 9.53 -7.55 0.81
C SER A 73 8.02 -7.53 1.05
N SER A 74 7.28 -8.45 0.43
CA SER A 74 5.82 -8.56 0.57
C SER A 74 5.37 -8.90 1.98
N LYS A 75 6.16 -9.69 2.74
CA LYS A 75 5.87 -9.97 4.16
C LYS A 75 6.12 -8.75 5.03
N TYR A 76 7.22 -8.04 4.80
CA TYR A 76 7.53 -6.80 5.52
C TYR A 76 6.47 -5.73 5.24
N ALA A 77 6.02 -5.60 3.99
CA ALA A 77 4.95 -4.69 3.61
C ALA A 77 3.62 -5.05 4.30
N ALA A 78 3.28 -6.35 4.37
CA ALA A 78 2.10 -6.82 5.10
C ALA A 78 2.18 -6.55 6.61
N ASP A 79 3.33 -6.79 7.25
CA ASP A 79 3.54 -6.56 8.68
C ASP A 79 3.50 -5.07 9.03
N LYS A 80 4.11 -4.22 8.19
CA LYS A 80 3.98 -2.76 8.29
C LYS A 80 2.54 -2.30 8.13
N GLY A 81 1.81 -2.89 7.19
CA GLY A 81 0.40 -2.60 6.99
C GLY A 81 -0.46 -2.93 8.20
N LEU A 82 -0.24 -4.09 8.82
CA LEU A 82 -0.87 -4.49 10.09
C LEU A 82 -0.54 -3.51 11.23
N CYS A 83 0.72 -3.10 11.35
CA CYS A 83 1.15 -2.12 12.36
C CYS A 83 0.49 -0.74 12.15
N CYS A 84 0.38 -0.28 10.90
CA CYS A 84 -0.33 0.95 10.56
C CYS A 84 -1.83 0.85 10.87
N LEU A 85 -2.48 -0.26 10.51
CA LEU A 85 -3.90 -0.46 10.78
C LEU A 85 -4.20 -0.49 12.29
N ASN A 86 -3.36 -1.17 13.08
CA ASN A 86 -3.47 -1.18 14.54
C ASN A 86 -3.24 0.19 15.18
N ARG A 87 -2.53 1.10 14.50
CA ARG A 87 -2.31 2.47 14.98
C ARG A 87 -3.46 3.43 14.63
N TRP A 88 -4.39 3.03 13.76
CA TRP A 88 -5.58 3.81 13.41
C TRP A 88 -6.85 3.32 14.11
N ASN A 89 -6.72 2.31 14.98
CA ASN A 89 -7.73 1.87 15.94
C ASN A 89 -7.59 2.66 17.26
#